data_AF-A0A956NYD1-F1
#
_entry.id   AF-A0A956NYD1-F1
#
_cell.length_a   1.000
_cell.length_b   1.000
_cell.length_c   1.000
_cell.angle_alpha   90.00
_cell.angle_beta   90.00
_cell.angle_gamma   90.00
#
_symmetry.space_group_name_H-M   'P 1'
#
loop_
_entity.id
_entity.type
_entity.pdbx_description
1 polymer ?
#
loop_
_entity_poly.entity_id
_entity_poly.type
_entity_poly.pdbx_seq_one_letter_code
_entity_poly.pdbx_strand_id
1 'polypeptide(L)'
;MAHVQKFTRGNLNGLSIHLDRKTDHHSNEEIDPTKTYLNIDLCQKEGDTLSRLNNRLKEVYCMKRDDVKVGCSWIVTLPKNLKEQTESDQQAFFEKTYAFLSERYG
;
A
#
# COMPACT_ATOMS: atom_id res chain seq x y z
N MET A 1 4.96 14.03 -0.72
CA MET A 1 4.22 14.22 0.55
C MET A 1 4.09 12.87 1.22
N ALA A 2 4.08 12.79 2.55
CA ALA A 2 3.89 11.55 3.29
C ALA A 2 2.75 11.70 4.29
N HIS A 3 1.82 10.75 4.32
CA HIS A 3 0.69 10.73 5.24
C HIS A 3 0.47 9.31 5.77
N VAL A 4 0.25 9.18 7.09
CA VAL A 4 -0.03 7.89 7.73
C VAL A 4 -1.46 7.85 8.24
N GLN A 5 -2.14 6.74 7.98
CA GLN A 5 -3.46 6.46 8.53
C GLN A 5 -3.52 5.06 9.14
N LYS A 6 -4.23 4.93 10.27
CA LYS A 6 -4.40 3.68 11.02
C LYS A 6 -5.76 3.06 10.71
N PHE A 7 -5.81 1.74 10.57
CA PHE A 7 -7.00 1.04 10.08
C PHE A 7 -7.39 -0.15 10.97
N THR A 8 -8.70 -0.34 11.13
CA THR A 8 -9.25 -1.59 11.68
C THR A 8 -9.14 -2.71 10.65
N ARG A 9 -9.39 -3.96 11.06
CA ARG A 9 -9.41 -5.10 10.14
C ARG A 9 -10.44 -4.92 9.02
N GLY A 10 -11.62 -4.41 9.33
CA GLY A 10 -12.68 -4.17 8.34
C GLY A 10 -12.26 -3.12 7.31
N ASN A 11 -11.59 -2.04 7.73
CA ASN A 11 -11.13 -1.01 6.80
C ASN A 11 -10.01 -1.52 5.87
N LEU A 12 -9.11 -2.39 6.35
CA LEU A 12 -8.02 -2.95 5.54
C LEU A 12 -8.52 -3.88 4.43
N ASN A 13 -9.66 -4.54 4.61
CA ASN A 13 -10.28 -5.33 3.54
C ASN A 13 -10.61 -4.44 2.32
N GLY A 14 -11.36 -3.35 2.54
CA GLY A 14 -11.68 -2.39 1.47
C GLY A 14 -10.43 -1.75 0.88
N LEU A 15 -9.46 -1.39 1.73
CA LEU A 15 -8.18 -0.84 1.25
C LEU A 15 -7.42 -1.83 0.36
N SER A 16 -7.39 -3.11 0.70
CA SER A 16 -6.71 -4.14 -0.10
C SER A 16 -7.31 -4.28 -1.50
N ILE A 17 -8.64 -4.19 -1.63
CA ILE A 17 -9.34 -4.22 -2.92
C ILE A 17 -8.90 -3.05 -3.80
N HIS A 18 -8.76 -1.86 -3.21
CA HIS A 18 -8.29 -0.68 -3.92
C HIS A 18 -6.82 -0.77 -4.33
N LEU A 19 -5.93 -1.20 -3.42
CA LEU A 19 -4.49 -1.30 -3.68
C LEU A 19 -4.18 -2.36 -4.74
N ASP A 20 -4.78 -3.54 -4.59
CA ASP A 20 -4.56 -4.68 -5.49
C ASP A 20 -5.44 -4.61 -6.76
N ARG A 21 -6.22 -3.53 -6.94
CA ARG A 21 -7.11 -3.29 -8.09
C ARG A 21 -8.02 -4.48 -8.44
N LYS A 22 -8.66 -5.08 -7.42
CA LYS A 22 -9.48 -6.31 -7.57
C LYS A 22 -10.87 -6.11 -8.19
N THR A 23 -11.19 -4.91 -8.66
CA THR A 23 -12.51 -4.56 -9.22
C THR A 23 -12.33 -3.75 -10.48
N ASP A 24 -13.15 -3.99 -11.49
CA ASP A 24 -13.09 -3.21 -12.74
C ASP A 24 -13.84 -1.87 -12.64
N HIS A 25 -14.83 -1.78 -11.75
CA HIS A 25 -15.65 -0.59 -11.55
C HIS A 25 -15.11 0.23 -10.37
N HIS A 26 -14.68 1.46 -10.65
CA HIS A 26 -14.20 2.40 -9.65
C HIS A 26 -15.11 3.63 -9.60
N SER A 27 -15.56 4.01 -8.40
CA SER A 27 -16.29 5.27 -8.21
C SER A 27 -15.39 6.50 -8.36
N ASN A 28 -14.06 6.32 -8.29
CA ASN A 28 -13.10 7.37 -8.58
C ASN A 28 -12.84 7.42 -10.08
N GLU A 29 -13.36 8.46 -10.73
CA GLU A 29 -13.24 8.70 -12.17
C GLU A 29 -11.81 9.02 -12.63
N GLU A 30 -10.89 9.33 -11.70
CA GLU A 30 -9.48 9.60 -12.02
C GLU A 30 -8.65 8.32 -12.21
N ILE A 31 -9.18 7.14 -11.84
CA ILE A 31 -8.49 5.87 -12.08
C ILE A 31 -8.73 5.46 -13.53
N ASP A 32 -7.64 5.36 -14.29
CA ASP A 32 -7.64 4.82 -15.64
C ASP A 32 -7.33 3.30 -15.60
N PRO A 33 -8.34 2.41 -15.78
CA PRO A 33 -8.12 0.96 -15.69
C PRO A 33 -7.16 0.45 -16.76
N THR A 34 -7.06 1.16 -17.89
CA THR A 34 -6.15 0.78 -18.97
C THR A 34 -4.69 0.93 -18.58
N LYS A 35 -4.38 1.69 -17.51
CA LYS A 35 -3.02 1.87 -16.99
C LYS A 35 -2.69 1.01 -15.77
N THR A 36 -3.64 0.21 -15.28
CA THR A 36 -3.44 -0.63 -14.09
C THR A 36 -2.26 -1.59 -14.24
N TYR A 37 -1.97 -2.06 -15.45
CA TYR A 37 -0.82 -2.93 -15.73
C TYR A 37 0.54 -2.26 -15.47
N LEU A 38 0.59 -0.93 -15.35
CA LEU A 38 1.79 -0.18 -15.00
C LEU A 38 2.02 -0.10 -13.49
N ASN A 39 1.05 -0.50 -12.66
CA ASN A 39 1.23 -0.51 -11.21
C ASN A 39 2.23 -1.60 -10.80
N ILE A 40 3.05 -1.29 -9.80
CA ILE A 40 4.10 -2.17 -9.31
C ILE A 40 3.88 -2.41 -7.82
N ASP A 41 3.92 -3.68 -7.39
CA ASP A 41 4.06 -4.03 -5.97
C ASP A 41 5.54 -4.22 -5.65
N LEU A 42 6.10 -3.30 -4.84
CA LEU A 42 7.49 -3.40 -4.37
C LEU A 42 7.68 -4.48 -3.30
N CYS A 43 6.59 -4.94 -2.66
CA CYS A 43 6.65 -6.02 -1.69
C CYS A 43 6.63 -7.38 -2.41
N GLN A 44 7.82 -7.90 -2.70
CA GLN A 44 8.05 -9.19 -3.37
C GLN A 44 7.72 -10.43 -2.52
N LYS A 45 6.65 -10.37 -1.71
CA LYS A 45 6.14 -11.50 -0.94
C LYS A 45 4.95 -12.13 -1.67
N GLU A 46 4.80 -13.44 -1.57
CA GLU A 46 3.67 -14.15 -2.16
C GLU A 46 2.32 -13.68 -1.60
N GLY A 47 1.33 -13.67 -2.49
CA GLY A 47 -0.05 -13.33 -2.17
C GLY A 47 -0.36 -11.84 -2.21
N ASP A 48 -1.66 -11.55 -2.20
CA ASP A 48 -2.16 -10.19 -2.24
C ASP A 48 -2.03 -9.46 -0.87
N THR A 49 -2.38 -8.18 -0.84
CA THR A 49 -2.25 -7.36 0.37
C THR A 49 -3.02 -7.92 1.56
N LEU A 50 -4.23 -8.43 1.33
CA LEU A 50 -5.09 -8.95 2.39
C LEU A 50 -4.58 -10.28 2.95
N SER A 51 -4.12 -11.18 2.08
CA SER A 51 -3.62 -12.50 2.44
C SER A 51 -2.34 -12.36 3.26
N ARG A 52 -1.42 -11.47 2.85
CA ARG A 52 -0.20 -11.13 3.60
C ARG A 52 -0.51 -10.57 4.98
N LEU A 53 -1.46 -9.63 5.08
CA LEU A 53 -1.93 -9.09 6.36
C LEU A 53 -2.51 -10.18 7.26
N ASN A 54 -3.40 -11.02 6.74
CA ASN A 54 -4.04 -12.08 7.52
C ASN A 54 -3.04 -13.12 8.01
N ASN A 55 -2.04 -13.48 7.20
CA ASN A 55 -0.96 -14.37 7.61
C ASN A 55 -0.15 -13.73 8.75
N ARG A 56 0.23 -12.46 8.62
CA ARG A 56 0.96 -11.75 9.68
C ARG A 56 0.16 -11.68 10.99
N LEU A 57 -1.15 -11.46 10.91
CA LEU A 57 -2.01 -11.42 12.10
C LEU A 57 -2.20 -12.78 12.79
N LYS A 58 -1.90 -13.90 12.13
CA LYS A 58 -1.89 -15.23 12.77
C LYS A 58 -0.61 -15.46 13.58
N GLU A 59 0.48 -14.77 13.24
CA GLU A 59 1.79 -14.90 13.89
C GLU A 59 1.93 -14.03 15.15
N VAL A 60 1.03 -13.07 15.36
CA VAL A 60 1.08 -12.12 16.48
C VAL A 60 -0.19 -12.16 17.30
N TYR A 61 -0.07 -11.90 18.59
CA TYR A 61 -1.23 -11.68 19.43
C TYR A 61 -1.94 -10.38 19.00
N CYS A 62 -3.24 -10.48 18.72
CA CYS A 62 -4.10 -9.36 18.42
C CYS A 62 -5.34 -9.40 19.32
N MET A 63 -5.65 -8.28 19.98
CA MET A 63 -6.86 -8.16 20.80
C MET A 63 -8.13 -8.38 19.94
N LYS A 64 -9.12 -9.05 20.51
CA LYS A 64 -10.41 -9.36 19.87
C LYS A 64 -11.44 -8.24 20.06
N ARG A 65 -11.04 -7.00 19.80
CA ARG A 65 -11.94 -5.83 19.78
C ARG A 65 -12.04 -5.28 18.35
N ASP A 66 -13.22 -4.82 17.98
CA ASP A 66 -13.48 -4.35 16.62
C ASP A 66 -12.79 -3.02 16.28
N ASP A 67 -12.44 -2.23 17.30
CA ASP A 67 -11.81 -0.93 17.15
C ASP A 67 -10.27 -0.97 17.12
N VAL A 68 -9.67 -2.15 17.32
CA VAL A 68 -8.22 -2.33 17.26
C VAL A 68 -7.70 -1.97 15.89
N LYS A 69 -6.69 -1.11 15.87
CA LYS A 69 -5.95 -0.76 14.65
C LYS A 69 -4.90 -1.82 14.39
N VAL A 70 -5.19 -2.72 13.47
CA VAL A 70 -4.34 -3.88 13.15
C VAL A 70 -3.27 -3.58 12.11
N GLY A 71 -3.33 -2.40 11.48
CA GLY A 71 -2.36 -1.96 10.48
C GLY A 71 -2.42 -0.47 10.23
N CYS A 72 -1.43 0.03 9.50
CA CYS A 72 -1.38 1.41 9.01
C CYS A 72 -0.96 1.44 7.54
N SER A 73 -1.36 2.50 6.83
CA SER A 73 -0.90 2.78 5.47
C SER A 73 -0.14 4.09 5.46
N TRP A 74 1.01 4.09 4.79
CA TRP A 74 1.75 5.28 4.42
C TRP A 74 1.46 5.59 2.96
N ILE A 75 0.87 6.76 2.69
CA ILE A 75 0.78 7.30 1.34
C ILE A 75 1.99 8.19 1.12
N VAL A 76 2.83 7.81 0.15
CA VAL A 76 3.98 8.60 -0.28
C VAL A 76 3.80 8.94 -1.75
N THR A 77 3.92 10.23 -2.07
CA THR A 77 3.78 10.75 -3.44
C THR A 77 5.07 11.35 -3.95
N LEU A 78 5.28 11.23 -5.26
CA LEU A 78 6.46 11.76 -5.94
C LEU A 78 6.61 13.27 -5.65
N PRO A 79 7.76 13.71 -5.11
CA PRO A 79 8.08 15.12 -4.94
C PRO A 79 7.99 15.91 -6.25
N LYS A 80 7.56 17.18 -6.19
CA LYS A 80 7.39 18.02 -7.38
C LYS A 80 8.67 18.16 -8.21
N ASN A 81 9.82 18.26 -7.55
CA ASN A 81 11.14 18.39 -8.18
C ASN A 81 11.61 17.10 -8.88
N LEU A 82 10.99 15.96 -8.62
CA LEU A 82 11.31 14.69 -9.30
C LEU A 82 10.41 14.42 -10.50
N LYS A 83 9.37 15.23 -10.76
CA LYS A 83 8.44 15.02 -11.89
C LYS A 83 9.10 15.12 -13.26
N GLU A 84 10.11 15.96 -13.38
CA GLU A 84 10.86 16.19 -14.63
C GLU A 84 12.09 15.28 -14.75
N GLN A 85 12.34 14.42 -13.76
CA GLN A 85 13.45 13.47 -13.77
C GLN A 85 13.06 12.18 -14.49
N THR A 86 14.05 11.32 -14.76
CA THR A 86 13.82 10.07 -15.48
C THR A 86 12.90 9.12 -14.70
N GLU A 87 12.21 8.22 -15.40
CA GLU A 87 11.38 7.18 -14.75
C GLU A 87 12.19 6.35 -13.75
N SER A 88 13.47 6.09 -14.07
CA SER A 88 14.40 5.39 -13.17
C SER A 88 14.63 6.16 -11.86
N ASP A 89 14.84 7.48 -11.92
CA ASP A 89 15.01 8.30 -10.71
C ASP A 89 13.72 8.35 -9.87
N GLN A 90 12.57 8.42 -10.54
CA GLN A 90 11.26 8.39 -9.88
C GLN A 90 11.01 7.03 -9.20
N GLN A 91 11.35 5.93 -9.87
CA GLN A 91 11.25 4.59 -9.32
C GLN A 91 12.20 4.40 -8.13
N ALA A 92 13.46 4.82 -8.25
CA ALA A 92 14.45 4.75 -7.18
C ALA A 92 14.01 5.52 -5.92
N PHE A 93 13.25 6.61 -6.07
CA PHE A 93 12.64 7.31 -4.93
C PHE A 93 11.66 6.42 -4.16
N PHE A 94 10.77 5.70 -4.85
CA PHE A 94 9.81 4.81 -4.20
C PHE A 94 10.48 3.57 -3.59
N GLU A 95 11.48 3.00 -4.26
CA GLU A 95 12.26 1.87 -3.74
C GLU A 95 13.01 2.24 -2.46
N LYS A 96 13.70 3.39 -2.44
CA LYS A 96 14.38 3.89 -1.24
C LYS A 96 13.41 4.20 -0.11
N THR A 97 12.24 4.75 -0.44
CA THR A 97 11.18 5.00 0.55
C THR A 97 10.68 3.69 1.16
N TYR A 98 10.43 2.67 0.32
CA TYR A 98 10.01 1.35 0.77
C TYR A 98 11.07 0.73 1.69
N ALA A 99 12.33 0.71 1.27
CA ALA A 99 13.44 0.19 2.06
C ALA A 99 13.55 0.89 3.42
N PHE A 100 13.48 2.22 3.46
CA PHE A 100 13.52 2.99 4.70
C PHE A 100 12.37 2.63 5.65
N LEU A 101 11.14 2.52 5.15
CA LEU A 101 9.98 2.19 5.97
C LEU A 101 10.04 0.76 6.50
N SER A 102 10.47 -0.19 5.67
CA SER A 102 10.67 -1.59 6.07
C SER A 102 11.79 -1.74 7.09
N GLU A 103 12.92 -1.04 6.95
CA GLU A 103 13.99 -1.05 7.95
C GLU A 103 13.51 -0.45 9.29
N ARG A 104 12.75 0.64 9.22
CA ARG A 104 12.31 1.39 10.40
C ARG A 104 11.23 0.68 11.23
N TYR A 105 10.36 -0.09 10.58
CA TYR A 105 9.15 -0.66 11.18
C TYR A 105 9.01 -2.18 11.05
N GLY A 106 9.83 -2.85 10.22
CA GLY A 106 9.80 -4.31 9.97
C GLY A 106 8.88 -4.71 8.82
#